data_AF-A0A3M7DCY4-F1
#
_entry.id   AF-A0A3M7DCY4-F1
#
_cell.length_a   1.000
_cell.length_b   1.000
_cell.length_c   1.000
_cell.angle_alpha   90.00
_cell.angle_beta   90.00
_cell.angle_gamma   90.00
#
_symmetry.space_group_name_H-M   'P 1'
#
loop_
_entity.id
_entity.type
_entity.pdbx_description
1 polymer ?
#
loop_
_entity_poly.entity_id
_entity_poly.type
_entity_poly.pdbx_seq_one_letter_code
_entity_poly.pdbx_strand_id
1 'polypeptide(L)'
;MGDLSRVGVYFTQAGIDMPAEHLRSCDSSKIGKPDPEAYRPLLKQLSSEGSMPWFAAAHMWDVSAARRTGFRGAYCSVWENEALTDLFGDMDILSDTLPEMADKVIASTP
;
A
#
# COMPACT_ATOMS: atom_id res chain seq x y z
N MET A 1 5.59 7.19 -15.48
CA MET A 1 6.26 7.01 -14.17
C MET A 1 5.47 7.73 -13.10
N GLY A 2 5.33 7.14 -11.91
CA GLY A 2 4.62 7.73 -10.77
C GLY A 2 5.51 8.72 -10.03
N ASP A 3 5.93 9.78 -10.72
CA ASP A 3 6.75 10.81 -10.09
C ASP A 3 5.92 11.61 -9.07
N LEU A 4 6.61 12.22 -8.10
CA LEU A 4 5.99 12.91 -6.97
C LEU A 4 5.10 14.08 -7.42
N SER A 5 5.47 14.77 -8.51
CA SER A 5 4.71 15.91 -9.01
C SER A 5 3.35 15.48 -9.53
N ARG A 6 3.31 14.38 -10.28
CA ARG A 6 2.08 13.84 -10.85
C ARG A 6 1.15 13.29 -9.76
N VAL A 7 1.70 12.57 -8.78
CA VAL A 7 0.90 11.97 -7.69
C VAL A 7 0.33 13.05 -6.77
N GLY A 8 1.10 14.08 -6.42
CA GLY A 8 0.62 15.18 -5.58
C GLY A 8 -0.56 15.93 -6.20
N VAL A 9 -0.60 16.05 -7.53
CA VAL A 9 -1.70 16.68 -8.26
C VAL A 9 -3.01 15.88 -8.10
N TYR A 10 -2.97 14.55 -8.04
CA TYR A 10 -4.18 13.74 -7.85
C TYR A 10 -4.89 14.06 -6.53
N PHE A 11 -4.12 14.17 -5.44
CA PHE A 11 -4.68 14.54 -4.13
C PHE A 11 -5.24 15.97 -4.14
N THR A 12 -4.50 16.91 -4.72
CA THR A 12 -4.92 18.31 -4.85
C THR A 12 -6.24 18.43 -5.61
N GLN A 13 -6.37 17.75 -6.75
CA GLN A 13 -7.59 17.77 -7.57
C GLN A 13 -8.77 17.08 -6.88
N ALA A 14 -8.51 16.08 -6.04
CA ALA A 14 -9.53 15.41 -5.24
C ALA A 14 -9.94 16.20 -3.99
N GLY A 15 -9.28 17.34 -3.70
CA GLY A 15 -9.52 18.11 -2.48
C GLY A 15 -9.06 17.40 -1.20
N ILE A 16 -8.07 16.51 -1.32
CA ILE A 16 -7.51 15.73 -0.20
C ILE A 16 -6.19 16.37 0.21
N ASP A 17 -6.05 16.71 1.49
CA ASP A 17 -4.79 17.16 2.06
C ASP A 17 -3.80 15.99 2.18
N MET A 18 -2.69 16.06 1.46
CA MET A 18 -1.64 15.05 1.45
C MET A 18 -0.27 15.73 1.42
N PRO A 19 0.44 15.80 2.56
CA PRO A 19 1.75 16.44 2.64
C PRO A 19 2.77 15.77 1.71
N ALA A 20 3.56 16.58 1.00
CA ALA A 20 4.52 16.07 0.00
C ALA A 20 5.60 15.19 0.64
N GLU A 21 5.94 15.43 1.91
CA GLU A 21 6.85 14.63 2.73
C GLU A 21 6.34 13.23 3.05
N HIS A 22 5.05 12.93 2.81
CA HIS A 22 4.48 11.58 2.92
C HIS A 22 4.48 10.84 1.59
N LEU A 23 4.71 11.54 0.48
CA LEU A 23 4.81 10.93 -0.84
C LEU A 23 6.19 10.26 -1.00
N ARG A 24 6.18 9.03 -1.50
CA ARG A 24 7.37 8.24 -1.84
C ARG A 24 7.25 7.75 -3.27
N SER A 25 8.37 7.77 -4.00
CA SER A 25 8.42 7.26 -5.37
C SER A 25 9.60 6.32 -5.56
N CYS A 26 9.33 5.17 -6.17
CA CYS A 26 10.31 4.18 -6.62
C CYS A 26 11.26 4.75 -7.69
N ASP A 27 10.91 5.86 -8.33
CA ASP A 27 11.73 6.49 -9.37
C ASP A 27 13.09 6.96 -8.82
N SER A 28 13.17 7.22 -7.51
CA SER A 28 14.40 7.60 -6.83
C SER A 28 15.42 6.45 -6.72
N SER A 29 14.96 5.19 -6.65
CA SER A 29 15.82 4.01 -6.55
C SER A 29 16.01 3.27 -7.87
N LYS A 30 15.26 3.63 -8.94
CA LYS A 30 15.18 2.90 -10.22
C LYS A 30 14.76 1.42 -10.08
N ILE A 31 14.21 1.06 -8.93
CA ILE A 31 13.68 -0.27 -8.62
C ILE A 31 12.17 -0.15 -8.48
N GLY A 32 11.45 -0.77 -9.41
CA GLY A 32 9.98 -0.76 -9.41
C GLY A 32 9.39 -1.93 -8.65
N LYS A 33 8.16 -1.75 -8.18
CA LYS A 33 7.30 -2.84 -7.73
C LYS A 33 7.11 -3.88 -8.87
N PRO A 34 7.00 -5.19 -8.59
CA PRO A 34 6.89 -5.84 -7.27
C PRO A 34 8.23 -6.26 -6.63
N ASP A 35 9.36 -5.69 -7.03
CA ASP A 35 10.65 -6.04 -6.43
C ASP A 35 10.66 -5.75 -4.91
N PRO A 36 11.07 -6.69 -4.04
CA PRO A 36 11.17 -6.48 -2.60
C PRO A 36 11.94 -5.21 -2.17
N GLU A 37 12.97 -4.82 -2.93
CA GLU A 37 13.76 -3.63 -2.67
C GLU A 37 12.98 -2.32 -2.87
N ALA A 38 11.84 -2.36 -3.58
CA ALA A 38 10.93 -1.23 -3.67
C ALA A 38 10.17 -0.95 -2.35
N TYR A 39 10.12 -1.92 -1.42
CA TYR A 39 9.32 -1.85 -0.18
C TYR A 39 10.19 -1.75 1.08
N ARG A 40 11.32 -2.47 1.12
CA ARG A 40 12.20 -2.57 2.30
C ARG A 40 12.64 -1.23 2.90
N PRO A 41 13.01 -0.19 2.12
CA PRO A 41 13.38 1.11 2.68
C PRO A 41 12.23 1.76 3.45
N LEU A 42 11.02 1.70 2.90
CA LEU A 42 9.84 2.27 3.53
C LEU A 42 9.43 1.47 4.78
N LEU A 43 9.50 0.15 4.72
CA LEU A 43 9.25 -0.70 5.89
C LEU A 43 10.18 -0.34 7.04
N LYS A 44 11.49 -0.24 6.77
CA LYS A 44 12.49 0.12 7.77
C LYS A 44 12.20 1.49 8.39
N GLN A 45 11.77 2.46 7.58
CA GLN A 45 11.39 3.79 8.07
C GLN A 45 10.15 3.73 8.97
N LEU A 46 9.10 3.02 8.56
CA LEU A 46 7.82 2.99 9.28
C LEU A 46 7.80 2.04 10.49
N SER A 47 8.76 1.10 10.56
CA SER A 47 8.91 0.18 11.69
C SER A 47 9.94 0.64 12.73
N SER A 48 10.53 1.84 12.60
CA SER A 48 11.59 2.31 13.51
C SER A 48 11.14 2.41 14.97
N GLU A 49 9.84 2.55 15.21
CA GLU A 49 9.24 2.69 16.54
C GLU A 49 8.60 1.37 17.04
N GLY A 50 8.89 0.24 16.39
CA GLY A 50 8.34 -1.07 16.76
C GLY A 50 6.94 -1.35 16.20
N SER A 51 6.41 -0.46 15.36
CA SER A 51 5.15 -0.64 14.63
C SER A 51 5.29 -1.63 13.47
N MET A 52 4.23 -2.40 13.23
CA MET A 52 4.05 -3.17 11.99
C MET A 52 3.12 -2.39 11.05
N PRO A 53 3.68 -1.65 10.08
CA PRO A 53 2.87 -0.81 9.19
C PRO A 53 1.98 -1.63 8.27
N TRP A 54 0.85 -1.03 7.91
CA TRP A 54 -0.05 -1.54 6.89
C TRP A 54 0.39 -1.08 5.50
N PHE A 55 0.26 -1.98 4.53
CA PHE A 55 0.32 -1.68 3.12
C PHE A 55 -1.04 -1.98 2.50
N ALA A 56 -1.69 -0.94 1.97
CA ALA A 56 -3.02 -1.03 1.40
C ALA A 56 -2.98 -0.71 -0.10
N ALA A 57 -3.60 -1.54 -0.93
CA ALA A 57 -3.75 -1.25 -2.36
C ALA A 57 -4.96 -1.97 -2.98
N ALA A 58 -5.41 -1.47 -4.12
CA ALA A 58 -6.40 -2.13 -4.97
C ALA A 58 -5.79 -3.11 -5.99
N HIS A 59 -4.50 -3.42 -5.82
CA HIS A 59 -3.75 -4.34 -6.65
C HIS A 59 -3.17 -5.46 -5.80
N MET A 60 -3.67 -6.68 -5.97
CA MET A 60 -3.31 -7.80 -5.10
C MET A 60 -1.84 -8.21 -5.23
N TRP A 61 -1.28 -8.07 -6.43
CA TRP A 61 0.15 -8.30 -6.69
C TRP A 61 1.06 -7.34 -5.89
N ASP A 62 0.59 -6.12 -5.63
CA ASP A 62 1.35 -5.09 -4.90
C ASP A 62 1.29 -5.36 -3.39
N VAL A 63 0.09 -5.68 -2.88
CA VAL A 63 -0.09 -6.04 -1.46
C VAL A 63 0.67 -7.32 -1.12
N SER A 64 0.62 -8.35 -1.97
CA SER A 64 1.34 -9.61 -1.73
C SER A 64 2.86 -9.42 -1.72
N ALA A 65 3.40 -8.59 -2.61
CA ALA A 65 4.82 -8.24 -2.61
C ALA A 65 5.22 -7.52 -1.31
N ALA A 66 4.43 -6.53 -0.87
CA ALA A 66 4.67 -5.83 0.39
C ALA A 66 4.61 -6.78 1.61
N ARG A 67 3.61 -7.67 1.69
CA ARG A 67 3.49 -8.65 2.78
C ARG A 67 4.72 -9.54 2.89
N ARG A 68 5.25 -10.03 1.76
CA ARG A 68 6.49 -10.82 1.74
C ARG A 68 7.72 -10.08 2.27
N THR A 69 7.68 -8.74 2.34
CA THR A 69 8.75 -7.94 2.94
C THR A 69 8.57 -7.65 4.42
N GLY A 70 7.37 -7.87 4.99
CA GLY A 70 7.08 -7.69 6.41
C GLY A 70 5.95 -6.72 6.75
N PHE A 71 5.25 -6.15 5.77
CA PHE A 71 4.05 -5.35 6.01
C PHE A 71 2.85 -6.21 6.38
N ARG A 72 1.88 -5.63 7.10
CA ARG A 72 0.50 -6.13 7.11
C ARG A 72 -0.17 -5.73 5.79
N GLY A 73 -0.91 -6.62 5.15
CA GLY A 73 -1.52 -6.38 3.84
C GLY A 73 -3.03 -6.19 3.92
N ALA A 74 -3.52 -5.08 3.37
CA ALA A 74 -4.94 -4.83 3.17
C ALA A 74 -5.23 -4.66 1.68
N TYR A 75 -6.13 -5.49 1.15
CA TYR A 75 -6.50 -5.47 -0.26
C TYR A 75 -7.94 -4.99 -0.45
N CYS A 76 -8.13 -4.08 -1.41
CA CYS A 76 -9.43 -3.57 -1.83
C CYS A 76 -9.76 -4.06 -3.24
N SER A 77 -10.86 -4.78 -3.43
CA SER A 77 -11.23 -5.34 -4.74
C SER A 77 -11.81 -4.29 -5.70
N VAL A 78 -11.99 -3.03 -5.29
CA VAL A 78 -12.65 -1.95 -6.08
C VAL A 78 -12.12 -1.78 -7.51
N TRP A 79 -10.87 -2.15 -7.78
CA TRP A 79 -10.27 -2.05 -9.11
C TRP A 79 -10.20 -3.39 -9.87
N GLU A 80 -9.80 -4.46 -9.20
CA GLU A 80 -9.58 -5.77 -9.84
C GLU A 80 -10.82 -6.67 -9.80
N ASN A 81 -11.84 -6.33 -9.00
CA ASN A 81 -13.12 -7.03 -8.75
C ASN A 81 -13.02 -8.47 -8.22
N GLU A 82 -11.89 -9.15 -8.41
CA GLU A 82 -11.67 -10.53 -8.01
C GLU A 82 -10.34 -10.67 -7.26
N ALA A 83 -10.41 -11.24 -6.07
CA ALA A 83 -9.22 -11.61 -5.30
C ALA A 83 -8.65 -12.93 -5.84
N LEU A 84 -7.42 -12.88 -6.36
CA LEU A 84 -6.68 -14.05 -6.85
C LEU A 84 -5.83 -14.68 -5.74
N THR A 85 -6.47 -15.12 -4.65
CA THR A 85 -5.80 -15.73 -3.47
C THR A 85 -5.01 -16.98 -3.81
N ASP A 86 -5.44 -17.74 -4.81
CA ASP A 86 -4.72 -18.93 -5.28
C ASP A 86 -3.33 -18.59 -5.87
N LEU A 87 -3.18 -17.38 -6.42
CA LEU A 87 -1.94 -16.91 -7.03
C LEU A 87 -1.08 -16.08 -6.06
N PHE A 88 -1.72 -15.20 -5.28
CA PHE A 88 -1.02 -14.20 -4.46
C PHE A 88 -1.02 -14.51 -2.95
N GLY A 89 -1.70 -15.59 -2.55
CA GLY A 89 -1.91 -15.97 -1.16
C GLY A 89 -2.99 -15.11 -0.47
N ASP A 90 -3.19 -15.39 0.81
CA ASP A 90 -4.14 -14.65 1.64
C ASP A 90 -3.68 -13.20 1.90
N MET A 91 -4.59 -12.38 2.41
CA MET A 91 -4.32 -11.03 2.92
C MET A 91 -4.81 -10.91 4.35
N ASP A 92 -4.22 -10.01 5.13
CA ASP A 92 -4.69 -9.78 6.50
C ASP A 92 -6.08 -9.14 6.50
N ILE A 93 -6.38 -8.33 5.48
CA ILE A 93 -7.71 -7.77 5.21
C ILE A 93 -8.04 -7.88 3.71
N LEU A 94 -9.26 -8.35 3.42
CA LEU A 94 -9.92 -8.21 2.12
C LEU A 94 -11.24 -7.43 2.28
N SER A 95 -11.53 -6.54 1.35
CA SER A 95 -12.76 -5.76 1.30
C SER A 95 -13.04 -5.26 -0.11
N ASP A 96 -14.31 -4.97 -0.41
CA ASP A 96 -14.70 -4.49 -1.74
C ASP A 96 -14.62 -2.97 -1.89
N THR A 97 -14.50 -2.24 -0.78
CA THR A 97 -14.48 -0.77 -0.79
C THR A 97 -13.39 -0.21 0.11
N LEU A 98 -12.88 0.97 -0.25
CA LEU A 98 -11.87 1.65 0.56
C LEU A 98 -12.35 1.96 1.99
N PRO A 99 -13.59 2.46 2.23
CA PRO A 99 -14.07 2.73 3.58
C PRO A 99 -14.15 1.47 4.46
N GLU A 100 -14.71 0.38 3.94
CA GLU A 100 -14.82 -0.87 4.70
C GLU A 100 -13.43 -1.48 4.98
N MET A 101 -12.49 -1.39 4.03
CA MET A 101 -11.09 -1.77 4.27
C MET A 101 -10.46 -0.94 5.40
N ALA A 102 -10.69 0.37 5.42
CA ALA A 102 -10.17 1.26 6.45
C ALA A 102 -10.75 0.93 7.85
N ASP A 103 -12.06 0.68 7.95
CA ASP A 103 -12.72 0.28 9.19
C ASP A 103 -12.12 -1.03 9.75
N LYS A 104 -11.89 -2.01 8.88
CA LYS A 104 -11.24 -3.28 9.25
C LYS A 104 -9.79 -3.08 9.72
N VAL A 105 -9.04 -2.18 9.08
CA VAL A 105 -7.64 -1.84 9.47
C VAL A 105 -7.62 -1.24 10.88
N ILE A 106 -8.52 -0.30 11.15
CA ILE A 106 -8.66 0.36 12.46
C ILE A 106 -9.03 -0.68 13.53
N ALA A 107 -10.04 -1.52 13.27
CA ALA A 107 -10.47 -2.55 14.21
C ALA A 107 -9.40 -3.62 14.49
N SER A 108 -8.43 -3.78 13.58
CA SER A 108 -7.35 -4.77 13.67
C SER A 108 -6.03 -4.19 14.18
N THR A 109 -6.01 -2.92 14.57
CA THR A 109 -4.84 -2.25 15.14
C THR A 109 -5.11 -2.03 16.64
N PRO A 110 -4.25 -2.53 17.54
CA PRO A 110 -4.46 -2.45 18.99
C PRO A 110 -4.40 -1.02 19.53
#